data_AF-A0A935NQJ8-F1
#
_entry.id   AF-A0A935NQJ8-F1
#
_cell.length_a   1.000
_cell.length_b   1.000
_cell.length_c   1.000
_cell.angle_alpha   90.00
_cell.angle_beta   90.00
_cell.angle_gamma   90.00
#
_symmetry.space_group_name_H-M   'P 1'
#
loop_
_entity.id
_entity.type
_entity.pdbx_description
1 polymer ?
#
loop_
_entity_poly.entity_id
_entity_poly.type
_entity_poly.pdbx_seq_one_letter_code
_entity_poly.pdbx_strand_id
1 'polypeptide(L)' 'MSERLRNQRLLALFAAGWGLLNFPLLTLWDRAGTLAGIPLLPLALFGGWALLIGLAAWVAEAPGDE' A
#
# COMPACT_ATOMS: atom_id res chain seq x y z
N MET A 1 -7.06 -7.14 -19.71
CA MET A 1 -7.57 -7.40 -18.35
C MET A 1 -9.09 -7.33 -18.32
N SER A 2 -9.77 -8.44 -18.02
CA SER A 2 -11.23 -8.41 -17.84
C SER A 2 -11.61 -7.51 -16.65
N GLU A 3 -12.69 -6.74 -16.81
CA GLU A 3 -13.14 -5.73 -15.83
C GLU A 3 -13.39 -6.32 -14.43
N ARG A 4 -13.86 -7.57 -14.37
CA ARG A 4 -14.02 -8.33 -13.13
C ARG A 4 -12.69 -8.56 -12.40
N LEU A 5 -11.63 -8.93 -13.12
CA LEU A 5 -10.32 -9.19 -12.53
C LEU A 5 -9.64 -7.89 -12.06
N ARG A 6 -9.86 -6.77 -12.76
CA ARG A 6 -9.44 -5.44 -12.30
C ARG A 6 -10.09 -5.08 -10.96
N ASN A 7 -11.40 -5.25 -10.84
CA ASN A 7 -12.13 -4.97 -9.60
C ASN A 7 -11.67 -5.88 -8.44
N GLN A 8 -11.43 -7.17 -8.70
CA GLN A 8 -10.88 -8.09 -7.70
C GLN A 8 -9.48 -7.67 -7.22
N ARG A 9 -8.61 -7.21 -8.13
CA ARG A 9 -7.27 -6.72 -7.78
C ARG A 9 -7.33 -5.46 -6.92
N LEU A 10 -8.21 -4.52 -7.25
CA LEU A 10 -8.40 -3.30 -6.45
C LEU A 10 -8.95 -3.64 -5.05
N LEU A 11 -9.89 -4.59 -4.94
CA LEU A 11 -10.37 -5.08 -3.65
C LEU A 11 -9.26 -5.77 -2.83
N ALA A 12 -8.43 -6.58 -3.49
CA ALA A 12 -7.28 -7.21 -2.85
C ALA A 12 -6.26 -6.17 -2.37
N LEU A 13 -5.99 -5.13 -3.17
CA LEU A 13 -5.14 -4.00 -2.76
C LEU A 13 -5.74 -3.23 -1.58
N PHE A 14 -7.05 -3.03 -1.56
CA PHE A 14 -7.74 -2.43 -0.42
C PHE A 14 -7.57 -3.27 0.85
N ALA A 15 -7.83 -4.58 0.78
CA ALA A 15 -7.66 -5.48 1.91
C ALA A 15 -6.20 -5.54 2.38
N ALA A 16 -5.24 -5.54 1.44
CA ALA A 16 -3.82 -5.49 1.73
C ALA A 16 -3.44 -4.16 2.40
N GLY A 17 -3.97 -3.04 1.92
CA GLY A 17 -3.74 -1.72 2.52
C GLY A 17 -4.36 -1.59 3.90
N TRP A 18 -5.55 -2.15 4.11
CA TRP A 18 -6.20 -2.25 5.41
C TRP A 18 -5.33 -3.03 6.41
N GLY A 19 -4.75 -4.16 5.98
CA GLY A 19 -3.80 -4.91 6.78
C GLY A 19 -2.52 -4.11 7.04
N LEU A 20 -1.86 -3.63 5.99
CA LEU A 20 -0.57 -2.94 6.07
C LEU A 20 -0.61 -1.69 6.95
N LEU A 21 -1.67 -0.89 6.83
CA LEU A 21 -1.85 0.38 7.53
C LEU A 21 -2.69 0.26 8.82
N ASN A 22 -2.92 -0.95 9.30
CA ASN A 22 -3.57 -1.21 10.58
C ASN A 22 -2.63 -0.88 11.75
N PHE A 23 -3.21 -0.37 12.84
CA PHE A 23 -2.45 0.16 13.98
C PHE A 23 -1.47 -0.87 14.61
N PRO A 24 -1.88 -2.13 14.92
CA PRO A 24 -0.96 -3.20 15.32
C PRO A 24 0.26 -3.46 14.44
N LEU A 25 0.16 -3.26 13.13
CA LEU A 25 1.29 -3.45 12.22
C LEU A 25 2.15 -2.18 12.16
N LEU A 26 1.55 -1.00 12.23
CA LEU A 26 2.26 0.28 12.32
C LEU A 26 3.07 0.40 13.62
N THR A 27 2.57 -0.12 14.74
CA THR A 27 3.28 -0.07 16.04
C THR A 27 4.57 -0.89 16.03
N LEU A 28 4.73 -1.86 15.12
CA LEU A 28 6.02 -2.56 14.93
C LEU A 28 7.14 -1.61 14.48
N TRP A 29 6.77 -0.48 13.86
CA TRP A 29 7.68 0.57 13.41
C TRP A 29 7.82 1.70 14.43
N ASP A 30 7.06 1.68 15.53
CA ASP A 30 7.15 2.62 16.65
C ASP A 30 8.34 2.31 17.56
N ARG A 31 9.53 2.44 16.98
CA ARG A 31 10.81 2.21 17.65
C ARG A 31 11.62 3.49 17.59
N ALA A 32 12.47 3.72 18.59
CA ALA A 32 13.32 4.91 18.71
C ALA A 32 14.41 5.06 17.61
N GLY A 33 14.33 4.27 16.53
CA GLY A 33 15.25 4.35 15.40
C GLY A 33 14.83 5.43 14.40
N THR A 34 15.84 6.01 13.74
CA THR A 34 15.67 6.95 12.64
C THR A 34 16.46 6.47 11.43
N LEU A 35 15.98 6.78 10.23
CA LEU A 35 16.69 6.57 8.96
C LEU A 35 16.87 7.92 8.28
N ALA A 36 18.12 8.30 8.00
CA ALA A 36 18.43 9.63 7.44
C ALA A 36 17.83 10.81 8.25
N GLY A 37 17.70 10.65 9.57
CA GLY A 37 17.09 11.65 10.47
C GLY A 37 15.55 11.59 10.56
N ILE A 38 14.89 10.72 9.79
CA ILE A 38 13.43 10.55 9.79
C ILE A 38 13.05 9.38 10.70
N PRO A 39 12.07 9.53 11.62
CA PRO A 39 11.57 8.42 12.43
C PRO A 39 10.99 7.28 11.58
N LEU A 40 11.16 6.04 12.03
CA LEU A 40 10.77 4.86 11.26
C LEU A 40 9.26 4.73 11.04
N LEU A 41 8.44 5.13 12.00
CA LEU A 41 6.98 5.07 11.90
C LEU A 41 6.42 5.91 10.74
N PRO A 42 6.67 7.23 10.64
CA PRO A 42 6.19 8.02 9.50
C PRO A 42 6.79 7.53 8.19
N LEU A 43 8.05 7.09 8.17
CA LEU A 43 8.66 6.53 6.97
C LEU A 43 7.93 5.26 6.47
N ALA A 44 7.60 4.34 7.37
CA ALA A 44 6.85 3.13 7.04
C ALA A 44 5.41 3.43 6.61
N LEU A 45 4.74 4.38 7.30
CA LEU A 45 3.39 4.82 6.98
C LEU A 45 3.32 5.40 5.57
N PHE A 46 4.13 6.41 5.28
CA PHE A 46 4.12 7.07 3.97
C PHE A 46 4.69 6.18 2.87
N GLY A 47 5.71 5.36 3.17
CA GLY A 47 6.26 4.39 2.22
C GLY A 47 5.25 3.31 1.83
N GLY A 48 4.56 2.72 2.81
CA GLY A 48 3.50 1.74 2.57
C GLY A 48 2.32 2.34 1.82
N TRP A 49 1.92 3.56 2.17
CA TRP A 49 0.86 4.28 1.45
C TRP A 49 1.23 4.60 0.00
N ALA A 50 2.44 5.10 -0.24
CA ALA A 50 2.93 5.36 -1.60
C ALA A 50 3.00 4.09 -2.45
N LEU A 51 3.43 2.96 -1.86
CA LEU A 51 3.42 1.66 -2.52
C LEU A 51 2.00 1.24 -2.93
N LEU A 52 1.01 1.40 -2.05
CA LEU A 52 -0.39 1.09 -2.36
C LEU A 52 -0.93 1.95 -3.50
N ILE A 53 -0.61 3.25 -3.52
CA ILE A 53 -1.00 4.15 -4.60
C ILE A 53 -0.35 3.74 -5.92
N GLY A 54 0.96 3.45 -5.92
CA GLY A 54 1.66 3.00 -7.12
C GLY A 54 1.07 1.71 -7.69
N LEU A 55 0.74 0.74 -6.83
CA LEU A 55 0.08 -0.50 -7.23
C LEU A 55 -1.35 -0.26 -7.74
N ALA A 56 -2.11 0.62 -7.09
CA ALA A 56 -3.47 0.96 -7.52
C ALA A 56 -3.47 1.67 -8.88
N ALA A 57 -2.57 2.63 -9.08
CA ALA A 57 -2.37 3.31 -10.36
C ALA A 57 -1.98 2.32 -11.46
N TRP A 58 -1.02 1.43 -11.18
CA TRP A 58 -0.61 0.39 -12.12
C TRP A 58 -1.76 -0.55 -12.51
N VAL A 59 -2.60 -0.96 -11.56
CA VAL A 59 -3.78 -1.79 -11.84
C VAL A 59 -4.85 -1.03 -12.62
N ALA A 60 -5.00 0.28 -12.37
CA ALA A 60 -5.96 1.13 -13.06
C ALA A 60 -5.55 1.42 -14.51
N GLU A 61 -4.26 1.61 -14.77
CA GLU A 61 -3.70 1.90 -16.10
C GLU A 61 -3.43 0.65 -16.93
N ALA A 62 -3.49 -0.55 -16.34
CA ALA A 62 -3.26 -1.80 -17.04
C ALA A 62 -4.26 -1.96 -18.20
N PRO A 63 -3.80 -2.18 -19.45
CA PRO A 63 -4.67 -2.24 -20.61
C PRO A 63 -5.76 -3.32 -20.44
N GLY A 64 -7.00 -2.91 -20.68
CA GLY A 64 -8.09 -3.86 -20.89
C GLY A 64 -7.84 -4.54 -22.23
N ASP A 65 -7.48 -5.83 -22.21
CA ASP A 65 -7.83 -6.72 -23.33
C ASP A 65 -9.33 -6.59 -23.61
N GLU A 66 -9.67 -5.73 -24.56
CA GLU A 66 -10.96 -5.69 -25.27
C GLU A 66 -11.11 -6.93 -26.16
#